data_AF-A0A368BKI6-F1
#
_entry.id   AF-A0A368BKI6-F1
#
_cell.length_a   1.000
_cell.length_b   1.000
_cell.length_c   1.000
_cell.angle_alpha   90.00
_cell.angle_beta   90.00
_cell.angle_gamma   90.00
#
_symmetry.space_group_name_H-M   'P 1'
#
loop_
_entity.id
_entity.type
_entity.pdbx_description
1 polymer ?
#
loop_
_entity_poly.entity_id
_entity_poly.type
_entity_poly.pdbx_seq_one_letter_code
_entity_poly.pdbx_strand_id
1 'polypeptide(L)'
;MRYFLPLLLTIPLLPCQAETITFDESNTIINMGNSGRSDYRINGFNDPVLALHSGVSYTVNRTSGGHPLVFAFNDTAFPSAVTYSGNLEAGTALRQSSVLRSGDPGWLFRVAPNASGRFTFPAELEGKDVFYYCEISGHPGMIGKVTIGPPVTDSVPPVINSLTFDGGTLTLAITGTPNTNFVVKSTTDLAGIAFLTTENTSPAVITTNNIGTASLTLDTAARPALFLRVEQAP
;
A
#
# COMPACT_ATOMS: atom_id res chain seq x y z
N MET A 1 -15.26 -28.60 55.49
CA MET A 1 -14.20 -27.86 54.78
C MET A 1 -14.74 -27.46 53.42
N ARG A 2 -14.87 -26.15 53.14
CA ARG A 2 -15.31 -25.63 51.84
C ARG A 2 -14.07 -25.45 50.96
N TYR A 3 -14.03 -26.12 49.82
CA TYR A 3 -12.99 -25.93 48.81
C TYR A 3 -13.28 -24.66 48.01
N PHE A 4 -12.39 -23.67 48.12
CA PHE A 4 -12.32 -22.54 47.20
C PHE A 4 -11.58 -23.01 45.94
N LEU A 5 -12.27 -23.06 44.81
CA LEU A 5 -11.66 -23.26 43.49
C LEU A 5 -11.35 -21.87 42.94
N PRO A 6 -10.07 -21.49 42.70
CA PRO A 6 -9.78 -20.21 42.06
C PRO A 6 -10.14 -20.33 40.59
N LEU A 7 -11.14 -19.55 40.17
CA LEU A 7 -11.50 -19.36 38.77
C LEU A 7 -10.35 -18.62 38.08
N LEU A 8 -9.50 -19.33 37.33
CA LEU A 8 -8.49 -18.71 36.47
C LEU A 8 -9.23 -17.94 35.37
N LEU A 9 -9.24 -16.60 35.48
CA LEU A 9 -9.64 -15.72 34.39
C LEU A 9 -8.58 -15.81 33.28
N THR A 10 -8.80 -16.65 32.28
CA THR A 10 -8.02 -16.59 31.03
C THR A 10 -8.48 -15.35 30.28
N ILE A 11 -7.74 -14.25 30.40
CA ILE A 11 -7.90 -13.10 29.50
C ILE A 11 -7.53 -13.62 28.11
N PRO A 12 -8.45 -13.61 27.13
CA PRO A 12 -8.07 -13.95 25.77
C PRO A 12 -7.05 -12.89 25.31
N LEU A 13 -5.82 -13.35 25.04
CA LEU A 13 -4.82 -12.57 24.32
C LEU A 13 -5.41 -12.28 22.94
N LEU A 14 -6.05 -11.13 22.79
CA LEU A 14 -6.34 -10.59 21.48
C LEU A 14 -4.99 -10.47 20.75
N PRO A 15 -4.85 -10.98 19.52
CA PRO A 15 -3.64 -10.77 18.75
C PRO A 15 -3.44 -9.25 18.64
N CYS A 16 -2.34 -8.76 19.21
CA CYS A 16 -1.90 -7.38 19.02
C CYS A 16 -1.66 -7.22 17.51
N GLN A 17 -2.62 -6.66 16.79
CA GLN A 17 -2.37 -6.26 15.41
C GLN A 17 -1.35 -5.12 15.47
N ALA A 18 -0.19 -5.33 14.83
CA ALA A 18 0.76 -4.25 14.64
C ALA A 18 0.06 -3.16 13.83
N GLU A 19 0.03 -1.93 14.34
CA GLU A 19 -0.60 -0.80 13.66
C GLU A 19 0.02 -0.64 12.27
N THR A 20 -0.81 -0.44 11.24
CA THR A 20 -0.34 -0.18 9.88
C THR A 20 -0.45 1.32 9.58
N ILE A 21 0.64 1.93 9.12
CA ILE A 21 0.70 3.34 8.73
C ILE A 21 0.98 3.43 7.24
N THR A 22 0.12 4.14 6.52
CA THR A 22 0.25 4.37 5.08
C THR A 22 1.03 5.65 4.78
N PHE A 23 1.95 5.55 3.83
CA PHE A 23 2.64 6.68 3.21
C PHE A 23 2.51 6.54 1.69
N ASP A 24 2.26 7.65 1.01
CA ASP A 24 2.05 7.74 -0.43
C ASP A 24 2.70 9.01 -1.00
N GLU A 25 2.38 9.38 -2.24
CA GLU A 25 2.91 10.57 -2.89
C GLU A 25 2.50 11.90 -2.22
N SER A 26 1.37 11.90 -1.51
CA SER A 26 0.90 13.05 -0.73
C SER A 26 1.56 13.15 0.64
N ASN A 27 2.08 12.02 1.14
CA ASN A 27 2.76 11.90 2.43
C ASN A 27 4.06 11.09 2.31
N THR A 28 5.12 11.72 1.79
CA THR A 28 6.39 11.04 1.49
C THR A 28 7.41 11.08 2.63
N ILE A 29 7.10 11.70 3.76
CA ILE A 29 8.06 11.91 4.87
C ILE A 29 7.77 10.92 6.00
N ILE A 30 8.69 9.99 6.21
CA ILE A 30 8.63 9.02 7.30
C ILE A 30 9.54 9.50 8.43
N ASN A 31 8.94 10.13 9.45
CA ASN A 31 9.66 10.56 10.64
C ASN A 31 9.83 9.37 11.59
N MET A 32 11.08 8.96 11.81
CA MET A 32 11.41 7.84 12.68
C MET A 32 12.23 8.34 13.88
N GLY A 33 11.69 8.11 15.08
CA GLY A 33 12.40 8.34 16.32
C GLY A 33 12.98 7.04 16.89
N ASN A 34 14.06 7.16 17.66
CA ASN A 34 14.49 6.12 18.59
C ASN A 34 15.01 6.81 19.87
N SER A 35 14.24 6.76 20.94
CA SER A 35 14.58 7.44 22.21
C SER A 35 15.36 6.52 23.17
N GLY A 36 16.31 5.74 22.65
CA GLY A 36 17.12 4.81 23.45
C GLY A 36 16.40 3.53 23.89
N ARG A 37 15.30 3.18 23.22
CA ARG A 37 14.56 1.92 23.41
C ARG A 37 14.87 0.95 22.25
N SER A 38 14.61 -0.34 22.43
CA SER A 38 14.76 -1.35 21.37
C SER A 38 13.57 -1.35 20.39
N ASP A 39 13.08 -0.16 20.02
CA ASP A 39 11.97 0.06 19.08
C ASP A 39 12.18 1.30 18.22
N TYR A 40 11.69 1.29 16.98
CA TYR A 40 11.50 2.50 16.19
C TYR A 40 10.12 3.09 16.45
N ARG A 41 10.07 4.39 16.71
CA ARG A 41 8.82 5.10 16.93
C ARG A 41 8.41 5.89 15.70
N ILE A 42 7.24 5.59 15.15
CA ILE A 42 6.70 6.21 13.92
C ILE A 42 5.24 6.58 14.20
N ASN A 43 4.91 7.87 14.05
CA ASN A 43 3.58 8.44 14.39
C ASN A 43 3.03 7.98 15.75
N GLY A 44 3.90 7.78 16.75
CA GLY A 44 3.52 7.38 18.09
C GLY A 44 3.52 5.87 18.36
N PHE A 45 3.59 5.03 17.33
CA PHE A 45 3.60 3.57 17.41
C PHE A 45 5.02 3.00 17.46
N ASN A 46 5.19 1.87 18.14
CA ASN A 46 6.46 1.13 18.19
C ASN A 46 6.45 0.08 17.06
N ASP A 47 7.46 0.13 16.20
CA ASP A 47 7.69 -0.77 15.07
C ASP A 47 6.42 -1.12 14.24
N PRO A 48 5.63 -0.11 13.79
CA PRO A 48 4.41 -0.35 13.02
C PRO A 48 4.70 -0.97 11.65
N VAL A 49 3.69 -1.56 11.02
CA VAL A 49 3.77 -1.93 9.60
C VAL A 49 3.72 -0.66 8.75
N LEU A 50 4.64 -0.51 7.81
CA LEU A 50 4.64 0.59 6.85
C LEU A 50 4.00 0.14 5.55
N ALA A 51 2.87 0.74 5.17
CA ALA A 51 2.24 0.53 3.88
C ALA A 51 2.71 1.60 2.90
N LEU A 52 3.50 1.19 1.90
CA LEU A 52 4.15 2.05 0.92
C LEU A 52 3.77 1.61 -0.50
N HIS A 53 4.07 2.47 -1.46
CA HIS A 53 3.90 2.23 -2.88
C HIS A 53 5.24 2.24 -3.62
N SER A 54 5.42 1.31 -4.56
CA SER A 54 6.56 1.31 -5.47
C SER A 54 6.57 2.57 -6.35
N GLY A 55 7.75 2.97 -6.83
CA GLY A 55 7.92 4.17 -7.67
C GLY A 55 7.83 5.52 -6.93
N VAL A 56 7.26 5.56 -5.72
CA VAL A 56 7.25 6.76 -4.87
C VAL A 56 8.57 6.88 -4.11
N SER A 57 9.15 8.09 -4.09
CA SER A 57 10.33 8.36 -3.27
C SER A 57 9.97 8.83 -1.87
N TYR A 58 10.31 8.03 -0.87
CA TYR A 58 10.14 8.38 0.53
C TYR A 58 11.41 8.97 1.12
N THR A 59 11.25 9.98 1.96
CA THR A 59 12.33 10.52 2.80
C THR A 59 12.18 9.96 4.20
N VAL A 60 13.13 9.15 4.63
CA VAL A 60 13.23 8.70 6.01
C VAL A 60 14.03 9.73 6.78
N ASN A 61 13.37 10.38 7.74
CA ASN A 61 13.97 11.41 8.57
C ASN A 61 14.20 10.87 9.99
N ARG A 62 15.47 10.78 10.41
CA ARG A 62 15.84 10.43 11.79
C ARG A 62 16.45 11.65 12.46
N THR A 63 15.67 12.35 13.27
CA THR A 63 16.12 13.55 13.99
C THR A 63 16.63 13.26 15.40
N SER A 64 16.49 12.01 15.88
CA SER A 64 16.95 11.61 17.22
C SER A 64 17.21 10.11 17.31
N GLY A 65 18.26 9.72 18.04
CA GLY A 65 18.55 8.33 18.43
C GLY A 65 19.92 7.81 17.98
N GLY A 66 20.43 6.80 18.68
CA GLY A 66 21.77 6.22 18.44
C GLY A 66 21.81 5.06 17.45
N HIS A 67 20.66 4.62 16.94
CA HIS A 67 20.53 3.38 16.17
C HIS A 67 20.44 3.67 14.66
N PRO A 68 21.20 2.98 13.79
CA PRO A 68 21.02 3.00 12.34
C PRO A 68 19.79 2.19 11.94
N LEU A 69 19.13 2.62 10.86
CA LEU A 69 18.01 1.93 10.24
C LEU A 69 18.44 1.33 8.91
N VAL A 70 18.05 0.08 8.66
CA VAL A 70 18.23 -0.58 7.38
C VAL A 70 16.91 -1.17 6.90
N PHE A 71 16.69 -1.16 5.58
CA PHE A 71 15.63 -1.93 4.92
C PHE A 71 16.24 -3.14 4.22
N ALA A 72 15.59 -4.30 4.33
CA ALA A 72 16.01 -5.51 3.63
C ALA A 72 14.81 -6.40 3.30
N PHE A 73 15.01 -7.32 2.37
CA PHE A 73 14.05 -8.37 2.03
C PHE A 73 14.81 -9.67 1.75
N ASN A 74 14.11 -10.81 1.81
CA ASN A 74 14.70 -12.10 1.51
C ASN A 74 14.34 -12.54 0.07
N ASP A 75 15.34 -12.74 -0.78
CA ASP A 75 15.17 -13.03 -2.22
C ASP A 75 15.31 -14.52 -2.57
N THR A 76 15.77 -15.39 -1.66
CA THR A 76 15.91 -16.84 -1.92
C THR A 76 15.52 -17.73 -0.73
N ALA A 77 15.08 -18.96 -1.05
CA ALA A 77 15.00 -20.04 -0.06
C ALA A 77 16.44 -20.48 0.30
N PHE A 78 17.00 -19.94 1.39
CA PHE A 78 18.38 -20.21 1.80
C PHE A 78 18.55 -21.62 2.44
N PRO A 79 19.48 -22.47 1.97
CA PRO A 79 19.78 -23.78 2.57
C PRO A 79 20.67 -23.73 3.83
N SER A 80 21.21 -22.56 4.20
CA SER A 80 21.90 -22.37 5.48
C SER A 80 21.80 -20.90 5.91
N ALA A 81 21.07 -20.65 6.98
CA ALA A 81 20.88 -19.32 7.54
C ALA A 81 22.21 -18.79 8.08
N VAL A 82 22.74 -17.72 7.48
CA VAL A 82 23.93 -17.03 8.00
C VAL A 82 23.51 -16.12 9.16
N THR A 83 23.89 -16.53 10.35
CA THR A 83 23.76 -15.80 11.61
C THR A 83 24.72 -14.60 11.62
N TYR A 84 24.22 -13.38 11.80
CA TYR A 84 24.94 -12.39 12.62
C TYR A 84 23.98 -11.42 13.31
N SER A 85 24.13 -11.39 14.65
CA SER A 85 24.04 -10.22 15.52
C SER A 85 22.64 -9.71 15.90
N GLY A 86 22.09 -10.27 16.99
CA GLY A 86 21.03 -9.66 17.82
C GLY A 86 19.62 -10.24 17.72
N ASN A 87 19.25 -10.82 16.57
CA ASN A 87 17.91 -11.35 16.32
C ASN A 87 17.93 -12.88 16.24
N LEU A 88 17.79 -13.54 17.39
CA LEU A 88 17.62 -14.99 17.47
C LEU A 88 16.15 -15.45 17.52
N GLU A 89 15.18 -14.54 17.63
CA GLU A 89 13.74 -14.89 17.66
C GLU A 89 12.96 -14.62 16.36
N ALA A 90 13.63 -14.12 15.32
CA ALA A 90 13.11 -14.13 13.95
C ALA A 90 14.05 -15.00 13.11
N GLY A 91 13.74 -16.29 12.98
CA GLY A 91 14.55 -17.27 12.24
C GLY A 91 14.60 -17.01 10.73
N THR A 92 15.24 -15.93 10.28
CA THR A 92 15.44 -15.70 8.83
C THR A 92 16.62 -14.75 8.57
N ALA A 93 17.58 -15.26 7.79
CA ALA A 93 18.74 -14.55 7.31
C ALA A 93 18.33 -13.42 6.35
N LEU A 94 18.77 -12.18 6.61
CA LEU A 94 18.53 -11.04 5.74
C LEU A 94 19.85 -10.44 5.26
N ARG A 95 20.48 -11.07 4.26
CA ARG A 95 21.39 -10.40 3.32
C ARG A 95 21.36 -11.11 1.98
N GLN A 96 20.81 -10.42 0.98
CA GLN A 96 21.28 -10.29 -0.41
C GLN A 96 20.07 -10.08 -1.31
N SER A 97 19.81 -8.81 -1.62
CA SER A 97 19.02 -8.47 -2.79
C SER A 97 19.89 -8.66 -4.03
N SER A 98 19.43 -9.46 -5.00
CA SER A 98 20.02 -9.48 -6.35
C SER A 98 19.66 -8.23 -7.18
N VAL A 99 18.71 -7.42 -6.69
CA VAL A 99 18.19 -6.20 -7.33
C VAL A 99 19.20 -5.04 -7.24
N LEU A 100 20.16 -5.11 -6.31
CA LEU A 100 21.24 -4.14 -6.19
C LEU A 100 22.58 -4.76 -6.66
N ARG A 101 23.20 -4.12 -7.66
CA ARG A 101 24.43 -4.59 -8.33
C ARG A 101 25.57 -4.86 -7.32
N SER A 102 26.41 -5.83 -7.66
CA SER A 102 27.60 -6.31 -6.91
C SER A 102 28.39 -5.19 -6.23
N GLY A 103 28.58 -5.27 -4.91
CA GLY A 103 29.57 -4.49 -4.15
C GLY A 103 29.09 -3.80 -2.87
N ASP A 104 27.78 -3.58 -2.70
CA ASP A 104 27.24 -2.92 -1.51
C ASP A 104 26.77 -3.93 -0.44
N PRO A 105 26.75 -3.55 0.86
CA PRO A 105 26.52 -4.44 2.01
C PRO A 105 25.15 -5.16 2.08
N GLY A 106 24.37 -5.25 1.01
CA GLY A 106 23.22 -6.17 0.93
C GLY A 106 21.93 -5.68 1.61
N TRP A 107 21.87 -4.39 1.95
CA TRP A 107 20.63 -3.70 2.36
C TRP A 107 20.02 -2.98 1.16
N LEU A 108 18.69 -2.85 1.12
CA LEU A 108 17.99 -2.02 0.13
C LEU A 108 18.30 -0.54 0.31
N PHE A 109 18.34 -0.12 1.57
CA PHE A 109 18.51 1.27 1.98
C PHE A 109 19.01 1.32 3.41
N ARG A 110 19.87 2.29 3.73
CA ARG A 110 20.40 2.49 5.08
C ARG A 110 20.39 3.97 5.44
N VAL A 111 19.97 4.26 6.67
CA VAL A 111 20.04 5.60 7.27
C VAL A 111 20.88 5.54 8.54
N ALA A 112 21.93 6.36 8.61
CA ALA A 112 22.77 6.48 9.79
C ALA A 112 22.01 7.12 10.98
N PRO A 113 22.51 6.98 12.22
CA PRO A 113 21.97 7.71 13.36
C PRO A 113 21.95 9.22 13.11
N ASN A 114 20.87 9.89 13.54
CA ASN A 114 20.67 11.34 13.39
C ASN A 114 20.87 11.87 11.94
N ALA A 115 20.49 11.06 10.95
CA ALA A 115 20.59 11.41 9.54
C ALA A 115 19.24 11.25 8.83
N SER A 116 19.15 11.81 7.62
CA SER A 116 18.04 11.57 6.71
C SER A 116 18.54 10.95 5.42
N GLY A 117 17.68 10.17 4.77
CA GLY A 117 17.96 9.66 3.44
C GLY A 117 16.68 9.49 2.64
N ARG A 118 16.82 9.50 1.31
CA ARG A 118 15.70 9.32 0.39
C ARG A 118 15.87 8.01 -0.38
N PHE A 119 14.78 7.28 -0.55
CA PHE A 119 14.77 5.99 -1.25
C PHE A 119 13.46 5.79 -2.01
N THR A 120 13.53 5.09 -3.13
CA THR A 120 12.37 4.67 -3.92
C THR A 120 12.32 3.16 -3.96
N PHE A 121 11.21 2.55 -3.53
CA PHE A 121 11.03 1.11 -3.65
C PHE A 121 10.78 0.74 -5.12
N PRO A 122 11.57 -0.18 -5.70
CA PRO A 122 11.37 -0.64 -7.06
C PRO A 122 10.20 -1.63 -7.12
N ALA A 123 9.57 -1.76 -8.30
CA ALA A 123 8.34 -2.56 -8.49
C ALA A 123 8.54 -4.06 -8.20
N GLU A 124 9.77 -4.56 -8.32
CA GLU A 124 10.15 -5.96 -8.06
C GLU A 124 10.01 -6.35 -6.58
N LEU A 125 9.74 -5.40 -5.69
CA LEU A 125 9.48 -5.64 -4.27
C LEU A 125 7.99 -5.61 -3.91
N GLU A 126 7.11 -5.31 -4.86
CA GLU A 126 5.66 -5.39 -4.65
C GLU A 126 5.26 -6.79 -4.17
N GLY A 127 4.44 -6.85 -3.11
CA GLY A 127 3.99 -8.10 -2.51
C GLY A 127 5.06 -8.93 -1.79
N LYS A 128 6.33 -8.48 -1.74
CA LYS A 128 7.39 -9.17 -0.98
C LYS A 128 7.37 -8.76 0.50
N ASP A 129 7.84 -9.68 1.35
CA ASP A 129 8.09 -9.39 2.76
C ASP A 129 9.38 -8.57 2.92
N VAL A 130 9.22 -7.26 3.03
CA VAL A 130 10.29 -6.31 3.30
C VAL A 130 10.24 -5.90 4.77
N PHE A 131 11.40 -5.69 5.38
CA PHE A 131 11.52 -5.33 6.79
C PHE A 131 12.44 -4.14 6.95
N TYR A 132 12.19 -3.35 7.99
CA TYR A 132 13.12 -2.37 8.50
C TYR A 132 13.59 -2.77 9.90
N TYR A 133 14.88 -2.64 10.19
CA TYR A 133 15.44 -3.09 11.47
C TYR A 133 16.71 -2.32 11.85
N CYS A 134 17.18 -2.53 13.08
CA CYS A 134 18.49 -2.05 13.52
C CYS A 134 19.59 -3.08 13.20
N GLU A 135 20.65 -2.64 12.54
CA GLU A 135 21.81 -3.51 12.23
C GLU A 135 22.82 -3.65 13.38
N ILE A 136 22.67 -2.89 14.48
CA ILE A 136 23.57 -3.01 15.64
C ILE A 136 23.26 -4.28 16.42
N SER A 137 24.32 -5.01 16.77
CA SER A 137 24.25 -6.21 17.60
C SER A 137 23.66 -5.96 18.98
N GLY A 138 22.84 -6.90 19.45
CA GLY A 138 22.30 -6.88 20.81
C GLY A 138 21.04 -6.03 21.02
N HIS A 139 20.36 -5.62 19.94
CA HIS A 139 19.05 -4.95 20.00
C HIS A 139 17.91 -5.85 19.51
N PRO A 140 17.54 -6.90 20.28
CA PRO A 140 16.46 -7.80 19.90
C PRO A 140 15.12 -7.06 19.88
N GLY A 141 14.29 -7.35 18.89
CA GLY A 141 12.92 -6.83 18.78
C GLY A 141 12.78 -5.50 18.02
N MET A 142 13.89 -4.87 17.62
CA MET A 142 13.87 -3.60 16.89
C MET A 142 13.71 -3.84 15.37
N ILE A 143 12.54 -4.32 14.99
CA ILE A 143 12.18 -4.72 13.62
C ILE A 143 10.71 -4.44 13.34
N GLY A 144 10.42 -3.89 12.17
CA GLY A 144 9.06 -3.78 11.64
C GLY A 144 8.96 -4.22 10.19
N LYS A 145 7.72 -4.45 9.74
CA LYS A 145 7.41 -4.90 8.38
C LYS A 145 7.07 -3.72 7.47
N VAL A 146 7.36 -3.88 6.18
CA VAL A 146 6.94 -2.99 5.11
C VAL A 146 6.11 -3.80 4.12
N THR A 147 4.94 -3.30 3.77
CA THR A 147 4.14 -3.81 2.65
C THR A 147 4.26 -2.82 1.50
N ILE A 148 4.63 -3.31 0.33
CA ILE A 148 4.79 -2.49 -0.87
C ILE A 148 3.70 -2.86 -1.86
N GLY A 149 2.80 -1.92 -2.10
CA GLY A 149 1.80 -1.99 -3.16
C GLY A 149 2.30 -1.38 -4.47
N PRO A 150 1.53 -1.52 -5.57
CA PRO A 150 1.82 -0.85 -6.82
C PRO A 150 1.82 0.68 -6.65
N PRO A 151 2.37 1.45 -7.60
CA PRO A 151 2.33 2.91 -7.54
C PRO A 151 0.90 3.39 -7.38
N VAL A 152 0.69 4.42 -6.56
CA VAL A 152 -0.56 5.18 -6.63
C VAL A 152 -0.51 5.84 -8.00
N THR A 153 -1.27 5.30 -8.94
CA THR A 153 -1.53 6.04 -10.17
C THR A 153 -2.52 7.10 -9.76
N ASP A 154 -2.14 8.36 -9.91
CA ASP A 154 -3.09 9.47 -9.91
C ASP A 154 -4.33 8.99 -10.67
N SER A 155 -5.49 9.09 -10.02
CA SER A 155 -6.77 8.82 -10.66
C SER A 155 -6.86 9.76 -11.87
N VAL A 156 -6.56 9.25 -13.08
CA VAL A 156 -6.84 9.98 -14.31
C VAL A 156 -8.36 10.01 -14.38
N PRO A 157 -9.00 11.18 -14.18
CA PRO A 157 -10.44 11.24 -14.19
C PRO A 157 -10.92 10.68 -15.53
N PRO A 158 -11.95 9.82 -15.53
CA PRO A 158 -12.46 9.28 -16.78
C PRO A 158 -12.96 10.44 -17.64
N VAL A 159 -12.45 10.53 -18.86
CA VAL A 159 -12.91 11.46 -19.88
C VAL A 159 -13.81 10.70 -20.85
N ILE A 160 -15.00 11.23 -21.10
CA ILE A 160 -15.87 10.71 -22.16
C ILE A 160 -15.38 11.33 -23.48
N ASN A 161 -14.83 10.50 -24.36
CA ASN A 161 -14.25 10.96 -25.62
C ASN A 161 -15.22 10.82 -26.79
N SER A 162 -16.21 9.93 -26.68
CA SER A 162 -17.28 9.80 -27.67
C SER A 162 -18.59 9.40 -27.01
N LEU A 163 -19.67 9.95 -27.51
CA LEU A 163 -21.05 9.66 -27.14
C LEU A 163 -21.87 9.51 -28.42
N THR A 164 -22.38 8.31 -28.69
CA THR A 164 -23.20 8.03 -29.88
C THR A 164 -24.54 7.46 -29.45
N PHE A 165 -25.62 7.97 -30.03
CA PHE A 165 -26.97 7.49 -29.76
C PHE A 165 -27.59 6.93 -31.04
N ASP A 166 -28.02 5.67 -31.01
CA ASP A 166 -28.68 4.99 -32.12
C ASP A 166 -29.82 4.09 -31.60
N GLY A 167 -31.05 4.34 -32.05
CA GLY A 167 -32.19 3.46 -31.79
C GLY A 167 -32.49 3.17 -30.31
N GLY A 168 -32.19 4.10 -29.39
CA GLY A 168 -32.37 3.88 -27.94
C GLY A 168 -31.14 3.32 -27.21
N THR A 169 -30.11 2.92 -27.95
CA THR A 169 -28.82 2.50 -27.42
C THR A 169 -27.85 3.67 -27.41
N LEU A 170 -27.22 3.90 -26.26
CA LEU A 170 -26.15 4.87 -26.10
C LEU A 170 -24.81 4.15 -26.00
N THR A 171 -23.88 4.49 -26.88
CA THR A 171 -22.50 4.01 -26.85
C THR A 171 -21.60 5.09 -26.26
N LEU A 172 -20.90 4.77 -25.18
CA LEU A 172 -19.96 5.66 -24.50
C LEU A 172 -18.54 5.13 -24.69
N ALA A 173 -17.63 5.96 -25.19
CA ALA A 173 -16.20 5.67 -25.20
C ALA A 173 -15.48 6.56 -24.19
N ILE A 174 -14.66 5.95 -23.35
CA ILE A 174 -13.93 6.64 -22.29
C ILE A 174 -12.43 6.44 -22.40
N THR A 175 -11.68 7.42 -21.92
CA THR A 175 -10.27 7.27 -21.55
C THR A 175 -10.06 7.53 -20.07
N GLY A 176 -9.19 6.78 -19.42
CA GLY A 176 -8.84 6.93 -18.01
C GLY A 176 -7.57 6.16 -17.67
N THR A 177 -7.29 5.98 -16.38
CA THR A 177 -6.15 5.18 -15.90
C THR A 177 -6.21 3.77 -16.52
N PRO A 178 -5.12 3.22 -17.06
CA PRO A 178 -5.10 1.87 -17.63
C PRO A 178 -5.53 0.78 -16.64
N ASN A 179 -6.17 -0.28 -17.13
CA ASN A 179 -6.61 -1.44 -16.33
C ASN A 179 -7.45 -1.09 -15.09
N THR A 180 -8.18 0.01 -15.14
CA THR A 180 -8.97 0.54 -14.01
C THR A 180 -10.45 0.34 -14.26
N ASN A 181 -11.18 0.04 -13.19
CA ASN A 181 -12.61 -0.19 -13.22
C ASN A 181 -13.38 1.12 -13.03
N PHE A 182 -14.44 1.28 -13.82
CA PHE A 182 -15.34 2.43 -13.79
C PHE A 182 -16.79 1.96 -13.76
N VAL A 183 -17.66 2.81 -13.23
CA VAL A 183 -19.12 2.66 -13.26
C VAL A 183 -19.75 3.88 -13.92
N VAL A 184 -20.87 3.67 -14.61
CA VAL A 184 -21.69 4.76 -15.12
C VAL A 184 -22.81 5.02 -14.13
N LYS A 185 -22.91 6.25 -13.65
CA LYS A 185 -24.03 6.72 -12.85
C LYS A 185 -24.88 7.70 -13.65
N SER A 186 -26.15 7.78 -13.29
CA SER A 186 -27.11 8.65 -13.96
C SER A 186 -28.00 9.45 -12.99
N THR A 187 -28.62 10.48 -13.55
CA THR A 187 -29.77 11.20 -12.99
C THR A 187 -30.67 11.68 -14.12
N THR A 188 -31.96 11.84 -13.87
CA THR A 188 -32.91 12.49 -14.79
C THR A 188 -33.11 13.98 -14.46
N ASP A 189 -32.58 14.45 -13.33
CA ASP A 189 -32.67 15.82 -12.86
C ASP A 189 -31.28 16.42 -12.70
N LEU A 190 -30.97 17.43 -13.52
CA LEU A 190 -29.71 18.18 -13.45
C LEU A 190 -29.70 19.22 -12.32
N ALA A 191 -30.85 19.55 -11.73
CA ALA A 191 -30.92 20.41 -10.55
C ALA A 191 -30.39 19.68 -9.30
N GLY A 192 -30.41 18.34 -9.31
CA GLY A 192 -29.74 17.51 -8.34
C GLY A 192 -28.27 17.32 -8.69
N ILE A 193 -27.36 17.80 -7.84
CA ILE A 193 -25.91 17.58 -7.96
C ILE A 193 -25.48 16.10 -7.74
N ALA A 194 -26.43 15.17 -7.56
CA ALA A 194 -26.16 13.79 -7.19
C ALA A 194 -26.55 12.79 -8.29
N PHE A 195 -25.58 11.98 -8.71
CA PHE A 195 -25.78 10.83 -9.59
C PHE A 195 -25.93 9.58 -8.72
N LEU A 196 -27.16 9.22 -8.36
CA LEU A 196 -27.45 8.18 -7.38
C LEU A 196 -27.71 6.80 -8.00
N THR A 197 -28.04 6.76 -9.28
CA THR A 197 -28.40 5.53 -9.98
C THR A 197 -27.19 4.98 -10.71
N THR A 198 -26.70 3.80 -10.33
CA THR A 198 -25.74 3.06 -11.16
C THR A 198 -26.51 2.43 -12.32
N GLU A 199 -26.08 2.70 -13.54
CA GLU A 199 -26.71 2.14 -14.74
C GLU A 199 -26.36 0.65 -14.88
N ASN A 200 -27.34 -0.15 -15.28
CA ASN A 200 -27.13 -1.55 -15.60
C ASN A 200 -26.48 -1.64 -16.99
N THR A 201 -25.15 -1.67 -17.03
CA THR A 201 -24.38 -1.95 -18.25
C THR A 201 -24.07 -3.44 -18.36
N SER A 202 -23.82 -3.93 -19.58
CA SER A 202 -23.26 -5.26 -19.80
C SER A 202 -21.92 -5.12 -20.51
N PRO A 203 -20.79 -5.20 -19.78
CA PRO A 203 -20.64 -5.50 -18.35
C PRO A 203 -20.97 -4.31 -17.40
N ALA A 204 -21.39 -4.59 -16.16
CA ALA A 204 -21.80 -3.60 -15.14
C ALA A 204 -20.66 -2.70 -14.63
N VAL A 205 -19.43 -3.16 -14.84
CA VAL A 205 -18.19 -2.44 -14.56
C VAL A 205 -17.40 -2.41 -15.86
N ILE A 206 -16.85 -1.24 -16.19
CA ILE A 206 -16.05 -1.03 -17.39
C ILE A 206 -14.59 -0.97 -17.00
N THR A 207 -13.79 -1.85 -17.58
CA THR A 207 -12.34 -1.85 -17.37
C THR A 207 -11.65 -1.23 -18.59
N THR A 208 -10.85 -0.20 -18.38
CA THR A 208 -9.94 0.31 -19.41
C THR A 208 -8.89 -0.74 -19.77
N ASN A 209 -8.50 -0.79 -21.04
CA ASN A 209 -7.39 -1.65 -21.47
C ASN A 209 -6.02 -1.12 -21.00
N ASN A 210 -4.95 -1.77 -21.43
CA ASN A 210 -3.56 -1.42 -21.14
C ASN A 210 -3.12 -0.04 -21.68
N ILE A 211 -3.89 0.58 -22.57
CA ILE A 211 -3.65 1.95 -23.08
C ILE A 211 -4.69 2.95 -22.55
N GLY A 212 -5.51 2.56 -21.57
CA GLY A 212 -6.43 3.47 -20.89
C GLY A 212 -7.74 3.73 -21.64
N THR A 213 -8.15 2.89 -22.60
CA THR A 213 -9.41 3.08 -23.35
C THR A 213 -10.45 2.01 -23.04
N ALA A 214 -11.73 2.39 -23.05
CA ALA A 214 -12.84 1.46 -22.99
C ALA A 214 -14.08 1.99 -23.73
N SER A 215 -15.00 1.08 -24.08
CA SER A 215 -16.30 1.42 -24.64
C SER A 215 -17.38 0.56 -24.00
N LEU A 216 -18.58 1.12 -23.87
CA LEU A 216 -19.74 0.44 -23.31
C LEU A 216 -21.01 0.86 -24.03
N THR A 217 -22.04 0.03 -23.93
CA THR A 217 -23.39 0.34 -24.40
C THR A 217 -24.37 0.36 -23.22
N LEU A 218 -25.27 1.33 -23.26
CA LEU A 218 -26.35 1.56 -22.31
C LEU A 218 -27.67 1.52 -23.06
N ASP A 219 -28.65 0.76 -22.56
CA ASP A 219 -30.02 0.91 -23.00
C ASP A 219 -30.64 2.11 -22.28
N THR A 220 -31.00 3.14 -23.03
CA THR A 220 -31.59 4.36 -22.46
C THR A 220 -33.08 4.20 -22.16
N ALA A 221 -33.72 3.08 -22.52
CA ALA A 221 -35.09 2.72 -22.18
C ALA A 221 -36.07 3.90 -22.24
N ALA A 222 -36.32 4.49 -23.42
CA ALA A 222 -37.28 5.58 -23.64
C ALA A 222 -37.24 6.74 -22.61
N ARG A 223 -36.11 6.95 -21.92
CA ARG A 223 -35.94 8.04 -20.94
C ARG A 223 -35.73 9.36 -21.69
N PRO A 224 -36.59 10.38 -21.51
CA PRO A 224 -36.56 11.60 -22.32
C PRO A 224 -35.37 12.52 -21.98
N ALA A 225 -34.82 12.41 -20.77
CA ALA A 225 -33.60 13.10 -20.35
C ALA A 225 -32.78 12.20 -19.43
N LEU A 226 -31.50 12.04 -19.74
CA LEU A 226 -30.56 11.24 -18.97
C LEU A 226 -29.22 11.98 -18.90
N PHE A 227 -28.81 12.34 -17.70
CA PHE A 227 -27.50 12.90 -17.43
C PHE A 227 -26.62 11.76 -16.92
N LEU A 228 -25.39 11.67 -17.42
CA LEU A 228 -24.46 10.60 -17.10
C LEU A 228 -23.18 11.14 -16.48
N ARG A 229 -22.62 10.36 -15.57
CA ARG A 229 -21.29 10.57 -15.00
C ARG A 229 -20.56 9.24 -14.94
N VAL A 230 -19.30 9.24 -15.36
CA VAL A 230 -18.41 8.10 -15.18
C VAL A 230 -17.62 8.32 -13.91
N GLU A 231 -17.62 7.34 -13.02
CA GLU A 231 -16.88 7.39 -11.76
C GLU A 231 -15.98 6.16 -11.66
N GLN A 232 -14.81 6.30 -11.03
CA GLN A 232 -13.94 5.17 -10.73
C GLN A 232 -14.66 4.24 -9.75
N ALA A 233 -14.67 2.95 -10.04
CA ALA A 233 -15.19 1.94 -9.13
C ALA A 233 -14.22 1.79 -7.95
N PRO A 234 -14.73 1.53 -6.72
CA PRO A 234 -13.89 1.21 -5.57
C PRO A 234 -13.09 -0.09 -5.78
#